data_AF-A0A378UCU5-F1
#
_entry.id   AF-A0A378UCU5-F1
#
_cell.length_a   1.000
_cell.length_b   1.000
_cell.length_c   1.000
_cell.angle_alpha   90.00
_cell.angle_beta   90.00
_cell.angle_gamma   90.00
#
_symmetry.space_group_name_H-M   'P 1'
#
loop_
_entity.id
_entity.type
_entity.pdbx_description
1 polymer ?
#
loop_
_entity_poly.entity_id
_entity_poly.type
_entity_poly.pdbx_seq_one_letter_code
_entity_poly.pdbx_strand_id
1 'polypeptide(L)'
;MLSVSTVKSASKASVYYFEEDNYYFQGEQSTAWYGAGAESLGLEGPVKQEMFKQVLEGKLPDGSDLTHMVGNENKHRPGYDLTFSAPKSASILALVYGDKTVLDAHKWPLNGP
;
A
#
# COMPACT_ATOMS: atom_id res chain seq x y z
N MET A 1 -14.24 -6.29 6.03
CA MET A 1 -13.60 -7.62 6.03
C MET A 1 -12.11 -7.39 5.80
N LEU A 2 -11.25 -8.13 6.51
CA LEU A 2 -9.82 -8.14 6.27
C LEU A 2 -9.46 -9.41 5.50
N SER A 3 -8.80 -9.26 4.36
CA SER A 3 -8.09 -10.37 3.70
C SER A 3 -6.59 -10.16 3.79
N VAL A 4 -5.87 -11.24 4.04
CA VAL A 4 -4.41 -11.24 4.16
C VAL A 4 -3.84 -12.10 3.04
N SER A 5 -2.89 -11.54 2.29
CA SER A 5 -2.18 -12.29 1.26
C SER A 5 -0.68 -11.97 1.26
N THR A 6 0.13 -12.87 0.72
CA THR A 6 1.57 -12.66 0.58
C THR A 6 1.87 -11.94 -0.74
N VAL A 7 2.69 -10.91 -0.70
CA VAL A 7 3.20 -10.27 -1.91
C VAL A 7 4.27 -11.18 -2.54
N LYS A 8 3.99 -11.73 -3.72
CA LYS A 8 4.84 -12.75 -4.35
C LYS A 8 6.05 -12.19 -5.08
N SER A 9 5.99 -10.93 -5.53
CA SER A 9 7.05 -10.30 -6.32
C SER A 9 6.95 -8.79 -6.22
N ALA A 10 8.06 -8.13 -5.91
CA ALA A 10 8.17 -6.68 -5.84
C ALA A 10 7.76 -6.02 -7.16
N SER A 11 8.33 -6.46 -8.29
CA SER A 11 8.03 -5.90 -9.61
C SER A 11 6.58 -6.06 -10.04
N LYS A 12 5.95 -7.22 -9.78
CA LYS A 12 4.53 -7.40 -10.12
C LYS A 12 3.63 -6.55 -9.24
N ALA A 13 3.94 -6.46 -7.95
CA ALA A 13 3.19 -5.65 -7.01
C ALA A 13 3.31 -4.15 -7.33
N SER A 14 4.51 -3.67 -7.64
CA SER A 14 4.74 -2.26 -7.98
C SER A 14 3.99 -1.84 -9.24
N VAL A 15 3.83 -2.73 -10.22
CA VAL A 15 2.98 -2.46 -11.39
C VAL A 15 1.51 -2.49 -10.98
N TYR A 16 1.06 -3.56 -10.33
CA TYR A 16 -0.33 -3.74 -9.94
C TYR A 16 -0.91 -2.57 -9.13
N TYR A 17 -0.25 -2.11 -8.07
CA TYR A 17 -0.78 -1.01 -7.26
C TYR A 17 -0.70 0.37 -7.94
N PHE A 18 0.01 0.49 -9.06
CA PHE A 18 0.20 1.75 -9.79
C PHE A 18 -0.45 1.77 -11.18
N GLU A 19 -1.12 0.70 -11.60
CA GLU A 19 -1.92 0.68 -12.82
C GLU A 19 -3.13 1.61 -12.69
N GLU A 20 -3.31 2.52 -13.66
CA GLU A 20 -4.37 3.55 -13.65
C GLU A 20 -5.80 2.98 -13.63
N ASP A 21 -5.99 1.76 -14.14
CA ASP A 21 -7.28 1.05 -14.13
C ASP A 21 -7.64 0.46 -12.76
N ASN A 22 -6.68 0.38 -11.84
CA ASN A 22 -6.99 0.07 -10.45
C ASN A 22 -7.51 1.35 -9.79
N TYR A 23 -8.77 1.31 -9.39
CA TYR A 23 -9.58 2.30 -8.67
C TYR A 23 -8.89 3.07 -7.52
N TYR A 24 -7.63 2.74 -7.17
CA TYR A 24 -6.72 3.54 -6.36
C TYR A 24 -6.47 4.97 -6.90
N PHE A 25 -6.73 5.23 -8.18
CA PHE A 25 -6.55 6.57 -8.78
C PHE A 25 -7.86 7.31 -9.11
N GLN A 26 -9.01 6.68 -8.92
CA GLN A 26 -10.30 7.35 -9.15
C GLN A 26 -10.69 8.21 -7.95
N GLY A 27 -10.31 9.49 -8.01
CA GLY A 27 -10.77 10.57 -7.13
C GLY A 27 -10.06 10.63 -5.77
N GLU A 28 -9.11 11.56 -5.63
CA GLU A 28 -8.51 11.96 -4.33
C GLU A 28 -8.02 10.82 -3.41
N GLN A 29 -7.67 9.67 -3.97
CA GLN A 29 -7.03 8.60 -3.23
C GLN A 29 -5.51 8.82 -3.26
N SER A 30 -5.01 9.52 -2.24
CA SER A 30 -3.58 9.62 -2.01
C SER A 30 -3.07 8.28 -1.46
N THR A 31 -2.21 7.60 -2.20
CA THR A 31 -1.32 6.60 -1.58
C THR A 31 -0.51 7.31 -0.50
N ALA A 32 -0.27 6.65 0.63
CA ALA A 32 0.49 7.23 1.71
C ALA A 32 1.31 6.18 2.45
N TRP A 33 2.43 6.61 3.00
CA TRP A 33 3.23 5.83 3.93
C TRP A 33 2.66 5.91 5.34
N TYR A 34 2.70 4.79 6.06
CA TYR A 34 2.16 4.69 7.41
C TYR A 34 3.08 3.89 8.34
N GLY A 35 3.01 4.21 9.62
CA GLY A 35 3.69 3.51 10.71
C GLY A 35 5.07 4.08 11.06
N ALA A 36 5.49 3.84 12.31
CA ALA A 36 6.74 4.39 12.86
C ALA A 36 8.00 3.99 12.06
N GLY A 37 7.98 2.84 11.37
CA GLY A 37 9.07 2.44 10.48
C GLY A 37 9.22 3.37 9.29
N ALA A 38 8.11 3.75 8.65
CA ALA A 38 8.13 4.72 7.55
C ALA A 38 8.59 6.10 8.03
N GLU A 39 8.11 6.56 9.18
CA GLU A 39 8.54 7.81 9.82
C GLU A 39 10.05 7.82 10.09
N SER A 40 10.58 6.74 10.67
CA SER A 40 12.02 6.62 10.95
C SER A 40 12.90 6.62 9.70
N LEU A 41 12.33 6.22 8.56
CA LEU A 41 12.99 6.18 7.25
C LEU A 41 12.73 7.44 6.41
N GLY A 42 11.98 8.41 6.94
CA GLY A 42 11.59 9.62 6.21
C GLY A 42 10.66 9.34 5.01
N LEU A 43 9.94 8.23 5.03
CA LEU A 43 8.96 7.86 4.01
C LEU A 43 7.62 8.52 4.35
N GLU A 44 7.32 9.63 3.69
CA GLU A 44 6.14 10.45 3.94
C GLU A 44 5.42 10.82 2.64
N GLY A 45 4.13 11.17 2.76
CA GLY A 45 3.32 11.66 1.64
C GLY A 45 3.06 10.62 0.54
N PRO A 46 2.83 11.06 -0.71
CA PRO A 46 2.50 10.19 -1.84
C PRO A 46 3.55 9.11 -2.10
N VAL A 47 3.10 7.86 -2.21
CA VAL A 47 4.00 6.73 -2.47
C VAL A 47 4.43 6.75 -3.93
N LYS A 48 5.75 6.84 -4.18
CA LYS A 48 6.35 6.75 -5.51
C LYS A 48 6.62 5.28 -5.87
N GLN A 49 6.28 4.89 -7.10
CA GLN A 49 6.39 3.50 -7.56
C GLN A 49 7.79 2.91 -7.38
N GLU A 50 8.83 3.67 -7.73
CA GLU A 50 10.22 3.21 -7.63
C GLU A 50 10.64 2.98 -6.18
N MET A 51 10.35 3.91 -5.28
CA MET A 51 10.65 3.76 -3.84
C MET A 51 9.88 2.59 -3.24
N PHE A 52 8.60 2.44 -3.59
CA PHE A 52 7.78 1.31 -3.15
C PHE A 52 8.37 -0.03 -3.59
N LYS A 53 8.80 -0.13 -4.86
CA LYS A 53 9.45 -1.34 -5.38
C LYS A 53 10.76 -1.64 -4.64
N GLN A 54 11.59 -0.64 -4.37
CA GLN A 54 12.85 -0.82 -3.65
C GLN A 54 12.62 -1.34 -2.23
N VAL A 55 11.66 -0.77 -1.50
CA VAL A 55 11.28 -1.26 -0.16
C VAL A 55 10.82 -2.71 -0.23
N LEU A 56 10.00 -3.09 -1.22
CA LEU A 56 9.59 -4.49 -1.45
C LEU A 56 10.74 -5.43 -1.86
N GLU A 57 11.85 -4.91 -2.38
CA GLU A 57 13.06 -5.68 -2.65
C GLU A 57 13.97 -5.80 -1.41
N GLY A 58 13.65 -5.10 -0.32
CA GLY A 58 14.45 -5.01 0.90
C GLY A 58 15.50 -3.91 0.87
N LYS A 59 15.44 -2.97 -0.07
CA LYS A 59 16.36 -1.82 -0.16
C LYS A 59 15.69 -0.60 0.45
N LEU A 60 16.28 -0.09 1.53
CA LEU A 60 15.71 1.01 2.31
C LEU A 60 16.40 2.35 1.97
N PRO A 61 15.69 3.48 2.14
CA PRO A 61 16.20 4.82 1.76
C PRO A 61 17.36 5.32 2.63
N ASP A 62 17.55 4.73 3.81
CA ASP A 62 18.68 4.99 4.71
C ASP A 62 19.97 4.25 4.27
N GLY A 63 19.90 3.45 3.21
CA GLY A 63 20.99 2.62 2.69
C GLY A 63 21.05 1.22 3.31
N SER A 64 20.15 0.89 4.24
CA SER A 64 20.04 -0.47 4.77
C SER A 64 19.60 -1.44 3.68
N ASP A 65 20.26 -2.61 3.63
CA ASP A 65 19.98 -3.66 2.66
C ASP A 65 19.54 -4.94 3.39
N LEU A 66 18.27 -5.29 3.20
CA LEU A 66 17.59 -6.47 3.75
C LEU A 66 17.43 -7.59 2.70
N THR A 67 18.09 -7.46 1.54
CA THR A 67 18.09 -8.50 0.51
C THR A 67 18.68 -9.79 1.06
N HIS A 68 18.19 -10.92 0.55
CA HIS A 68 18.73 -12.23 0.90
C HIS A 68 19.07 -12.97 -0.38
N MET A 69 20.29 -12.73 -0.88
CA MET A 69 20.74 -13.30 -2.14
C MET A 69 21.13 -14.77 -1.98
N VAL A 70 20.46 -15.65 -2.71
CA VAL A 70 20.82 -17.07 -2.83
C VAL A 70 21.07 -17.35 -4.31
N GLY A 71 22.35 -17.48 -4.68
CA GLY A 71 22.76 -17.45 -6.08
C GLY A 71 22.48 -16.08 -6.68
N ASN A 72 21.74 -16.04 -7.80
CA ASN A 72 21.36 -14.78 -8.47
C ASN A 72 19.90 -14.37 -8.18
N GLU A 73 19.28 -14.94 -7.15
CA GLU A 73 17.91 -14.66 -6.76
C GLU A 73 17.83 -14.03 -5.37
N ASN A 74 17.07 -12.93 -5.27
CA ASN A 74 16.72 -12.36 -3.98
C ASN A 74 15.57 -13.16 -3.35
N LYS A 75 15.84 -13.86 -2.25
CA LYS A 75 14.87 -14.62 -1.44
C LYS A 75 14.20 -13.78 -0.35
N HIS A 76 14.49 -12.48 -0.27
CA HIS A 76 13.75 -11.55 0.58
C HIS A 76 12.25 -11.66 0.28
N ARG A 77 11.43 -11.75 1.34
CA ARG A 77 9.97 -11.77 1.20
C ARG A 77 9.47 -10.33 1.12
N PRO A 78 8.85 -9.91 0.01
CA PRO A 78 8.47 -8.51 -0.18
C PRO A 78 7.54 -7.93 0.89
N GLY A 79 6.64 -8.77 1.42
CA GLY A 79 5.73 -8.37 2.48
C GLY A 79 4.36 -9.04 2.37
N TYR A 80 3.39 -8.40 3.01
CA TYR A 80 1.99 -8.85 3.06
C TYR A 80 1.08 -7.73 2.55
N ASP A 81 0.03 -8.12 1.83
CA ASP A 81 -1.08 -7.25 1.48
C ASP A 81 -2.21 -7.48 2.48
N LEU A 82 -2.60 -6.39 3.15
CA LEU A 82 -3.71 -6.33 4.10
C LEU A 82 -4.84 -5.52 3.48
N THR A 83 -5.77 -6.19 2.81
CA THR A 83 -6.88 -5.52 2.12
C THR A 83 -8.07 -5.35 3.07
N PHE A 84 -8.45 -4.09 3.30
CA PHE A 84 -9.61 -3.73 4.12
C PHE A 84 -10.80 -3.40 3.22
N SER A 85 -11.75 -4.33 3.09
CA SER A 85 -12.96 -4.11 2.29
C SER A 85 -14.12 -3.64 3.17
N ALA A 86 -14.75 -2.53 2.80
CA ALA A 86 -16.00 -2.08 3.42
C ALA A 86 -17.15 -3.07 3.15
N PRO A 87 -18.15 -3.20 4.05
CA PRO A 87 -19.39 -3.91 3.75
C PRO A 87 -20.07 -3.34 2.50
N LYS A 88 -20.71 -4.18 1.69
CA LYS A 88 -21.28 -3.76 0.39
C LYS A 88 -22.25 -2.59 0.51
N SER A 89 -23.08 -2.56 1.54
CA SER A 89 -24.01 -1.46 1.82
C SER A 89 -23.28 -0.13 2.05
N ALA A 90 -22.19 -0.14 2.81
CA ALA A 90 -21.35 1.04 3.03
C ALA A 90 -20.70 1.54 1.72
N SER A 91 -20.20 0.61 0.88
CA SER A 91 -19.66 0.99 -0.43
C SER A 91 -20.70 1.64 -1.34
N ILE A 92 -21.95 1.17 -1.32
CA ILE A 92 -23.06 1.79 -2.09
C ILE A 92 -23.33 3.20 -1.59
N LEU A 93 -23.45 3.41 -0.27
CA LEU A 93 -23.64 4.73 0.31
C LEU A 93 -22.52 5.70 -0.07
N ALA A 94 -21.27 5.28 0.06
CA ALA A 94 -20.12 6.13 -0.23
C ALA A 94 -19.96 6.45 -1.73
N LEU A 95 -20.03 5.45 -2.62
CA LEU A 95 -19.63 5.60 -4.02
C LEU A 95 -20.79 5.86 -4.99
N VAL A 96 -22.00 5.38 -4.68
CA VAL A 96 -23.18 5.58 -5.54
C VAL A 96 -23.97 6.80 -5.09
N TYR A 97 -24.17 6.94 -3.78
CA TYR A 97 -24.93 8.06 -3.20
C TYR A 97 -24.04 9.23 -2.76
N GLY A 98 -22.71 9.08 -2.80
CA GLY A 98 -21.76 10.16 -2.52
C GLY A 98 -21.67 10.54 -1.03
N ASP A 99 -22.03 9.63 -0.11
CA ASP A 99 -21.93 9.90 1.33
C ASP A 99 -20.47 9.97 1.78
N LYS A 100 -19.98 11.19 1.93
CA LYS A 100 -18.60 11.48 2.35
C LYS A 100 -18.32 11.02 3.77
N THR A 101 -19.31 11.00 4.66
CA THR A 101 -19.14 10.56 6.06
C THR A 101 -18.73 9.10 6.12
N VAL A 102 -19.38 8.26 5.31
CA VAL A 102 -19.07 6.83 5.21
C VAL A 102 -17.70 6.62 4.56
N LEU A 103 -17.36 7.41 3.54
CA LEU A 103 -16.05 7.36 2.89
C LEU A 103 -14.92 7.74 3.84
N ASP A 104 -15.08 8.83 4.59
CA ASP A 104 -14.08 9.33 5.53
C ASP A 104 -13.92 8.38 6.72
N ALA A 105 -15.02 7.82 7.23
CA ALA A 105 -14.98 6.79 8.27
C ALA A 105 -14.23 5.52 7.82
N HIS A 106 -14.31 5.16 6.52
CA HIS A 106 -13.54 4.04 5.98
C HIS A 106 -12.04 4.35 5.90
N LYS A 107 -11.66 5.62 5.64
CA LYS A 107 -10.27 6.09 5.59
C LYS A 107 -9.67 6.35 6.98
N TRP A 108 -10.50 6.68 7.96
CA TRP A 108 -10.07 7.04 9.33
C TRP A 108 -9.04 6.11 9.97
N PRO A 109 -9.18 4.76 9.92
CA PRO A 109 -8.23 3.86 10.57
C PRO A 109 -6.80 3.98 10.02
N LEU A 110 -6.63 4.55 8.82
CA LEU A 110 -5.34 4.75 8.19
C LEU A 110 -4.69 6.06 8.65
N ASN A 111 -5.46 7.07 9.04
CA ASN A 111 -4.94 8.41 9.30
C ASN A 111 -4.33 8.62 10.70
N GLY A 112 -4.31 7.59 11.56
CA GLY A 112 -3.85 7.70 12.96
C GLY A 112 -4.78 8.57 13.83
N PRO A 113 -4.62 8.55 15.17
CA PRO A 113 -5.18 9.58 16.05
C PRO A 113 -4.50 10.94 15.85
#